data_AF-A0A2T0JZP9-F1
#
_entry.id   AF-A0A2T0JZP9-F1
#
_cell.length_a   1.000
_cell.length_b   1.000
_cell.length_c   1.000
_cell.angle_alpha   90.00
_cell.angle_beta   90.00
_cell.angle_gamma   90.00
#
_symmetry.space_group_name_H-M   'P 1'
#
loop_
_entity.id
_entity.type
_entity.pdbx_description
1 polymer ?
#
loop_
_entity_poly.entity_id
_entity_poly.type
_entity_poly.pdbx_seq_one_letter_code
_entity_poly.pdbx_strand_id
1 'polypeptide(L)'
;MNGFSNDSEHAAYNLAEAFLEKAMSCMKYAEEAAEAFRGGRIAMRRQFKSRGLSEAEADIRWAGTVQATRAISDNSFFMSQATMYNNAAAAQYAKALYLRGK
;
A
#
# COMPACT_ATOMS: atom_id res chain seq x y z
N MET A 1 15.01 -3.34 -29.90
CA MET A 1 14.20 -2.64 -28.88
C MET A 1 13.79 -1.33 -29.51
N ASN A 2 12.61 -1.25 -30.12
CA ASN A 2 12.17 -0.02 -30.77
C ASN A 2 11.95 1.01 -29.66
N GLY A 3 12.77 2.07 -29.65
CA GLY A 3 12.67 3.16 -28.69
C GLY A 3 11.37 3.94 -28.84
N PHE A 4 11.22 4.99 -28.04
CA PHE A 4 10.10 5.92 -28.14
C PHE A 4 10.04 6.55 -29.54
N SER A 5 8.83 6.67 -30.08
CA SER A 5 8.58 7.25 -31.42
C SER A 5 8.57 8.78 -31.40
N ASN A 6 8.26 9.39 -30.27
CA ASN A 6 8.27 10.84 -30.08
C ASN A 6 8.45 11.23 -28.60
N ASP A 7 8.80 12.49 -28.35
CA ASP A 7 9.04 13.02 -27.00
C ASP A 7 7.79 12.94 -26.10
N SER A 8 6.60 13.02 -26.69
CA SER A 8 5.35 12.96 -25.94
C SER A 8 5.06 11.56 -25.40
N GLU A 9 5.36 10.52 -26.19
CA GLU A 9 5.33 9.12 -25.78
C GLU A 9 6.31 8.88 -24.62
N HIS A 10 7.56 9.34 -24.79
CA HIS A 10 8.60 9.21 -23.76
C HIS A 10 8.20 9.91 -22.45
N ALA A 11 7.66 11.13 -22.54
CA ALA A 11 7.20 11.87 -21.36
C ALA A 11 6.03 11.18 -20.65
N ALA A 12 5.07 10.65 -21.40
CA ALA A 12 3.95 9.88 -20.83
C ALA A 12 4.44 8.59 -20.16
N TYR A 13 5.37 7.88 -20.80
CA TYR A 13 5.98 6.67 -20.24
C TYR A 13 6.73 6.97 -18.93
N ASN A 14 7.58 7.99 -18.91
CA ASN A 14 8.34 8.38 -17.72
C ASN A 14 7.43 8.77 -16.55
N LEU A 15 6.32 9.46 -16.83
CA LEU A 15 5.35 9.80 -15.79
C LEU A 15 4.62 8.57 -15.26
N ALA A 16 4.35 7.58 -16.12
CA ALA A 16 3.76 6.31 -15.71
C ALA A 16 4.67 5.56 -14.73
N GLU A 17 5.97 5.43 -15.05
CA GLU A 17 6.97 4.79 -14.18
C GLU A 17 7.07 5.52 -12.82
N ALA A 18 7.10 6.85 -12.83
CA ALA A 18 7.15 7.64 -11.59
C ALA A 18 5.90 7.44 -10.71
N PHE A 19 4.72 7.23 -11.30
CA PHE A 19 3.53 6.88 -10.54
C PHE A 19 3.56 5.44 -10.03
N LEU A 20 4.08 4.48 -10.80
CA LEU A 20 4.29 3.11 -10.31
C LEU A 20 5.24 3.05 -9.11
N GLU A 21 6.37 3.76 -9.16
CA GLU A 21 7.30 3.82 -8.02
C GLU A 21 6.63 4.34 -6.74
N LYS A 22 5.78 5.37 -6.87
CA LYS A 22 4.98 5.87 -5.75
C LYS A 22 3.97 4.84 -5.28
N ALA A 23 3.28 4.16 -6.19
CA ALA A 23 2.32 3.11 -5.85
C ALA A 23 2.99 1.97 -5.06
N MET A 24 4.14 1.48 -5.53
CA MET A 24 4.94 0.44 -4.85
C MET A 24 5.37 0.89 -3.45
N SER A 25 5.81 2.14 -3.32
CA SER A 25 6.18 2.71 -2.01
C SER A 25 4.99 2.74 -1.06
N CYS A 26 3.81 3.15 -1.54
CA CYS A 26 2.59 3.10 -0.75
C CYS A 26 2.19 1.67 -0.37
N MET A 27 2.31 0.70 -1.29
CA MET A 27 2.03 -0.71 -0.97
C MET A 27 2.95 -1.24 0.13
N LYS A 28 4.24 -0.89 0.08
CA LYS A 28 5.19 -1.24 1.15
C LYS A 28 4.75 -0.67 2.50
N TYR A 29 4.39 0.61 2.58
CA TYR A 29 3.92 1.21 3.83
C TYR A 29 2.60 0.59 4.32
N ALA A 30 1.71 0.21 3.41
CA ALA A 30 0.50 -0.51 3.75
C ALA A 30 0.84 -1.88 4.38
N GLU A 31 1.79 -2.61 3.83
CA GLU A 31 2.25 -3.89 4.35
C GLU A 31 2.88 -3.75 5.74
N GLU A 32 3.76 -2.77 5.94
CA GLU A 32 4.37 -2.45 7.24
C GLU A 32 3.30 -2.14 8.31
N ALA A 33 2.27 -1.37 7.95
CA ALA A 33 1.15 -1.07 8.84
C ALA A 33 0.33 -2.34 9.19
N ALA A 34 0.11 -3.22 8.21
CA ALA A 34 -0.57 -4.49 8.44
C ALA A 34 0.25 -5.43 9.34
N GLU A 35 1.57 -5.46 9.17
CA GLU A 35 2.49 -6.20 10.03
C GLU A 35 2.49 -5.67 11.46
N ALA A 36 2.53 -4.35 11.65
CA ALA A 36 2.42 -3.73 12.96
C ALA A 36 1.12 -4.13 13.68
N PHE A 37 -0.01 -4.14 12.96
CA PHE A 37 -1.28 -4.61 13.52
C PHE A 37 -1.22 -6.09 13.94
N ARG A 38 -0.73 -6.97 13.05
CA ARG A 38 -0.63 -8.42 13.32
C ARG A 38 0.34 -8.71 14.47
N GLY A 39 1.49 -8.04 14.49
CA GLY A 39 2.52 -8.20 15.51
C GLY A 39 2.02 -7.80 16.89
N GLY A 40 1.37 -6.64 17.00
CA GLY A 40 0.77 -6.20 18.26
C GLY A 40 -0.33 -7.14 18.77
N ARG A 41 -1.17 -7.66 17.86
CA ARG A 41 -2.19 -8.67 18.21
C ARG A 41 -1.56 -9.93 18.80
N ILE A 42 -0.54 -10.48 18.15
CA ILE A 42 0.16 -11.68 18.62
C ILE A 42 0.85 -11.43 19.97
N ALA A 43 1.48 -10.26 20.15
CA ALA A 43 2.10 -9.88 21.41
C ALA A 43 1.08 -9.81 22.55
N MET A 44 -0.09 -9.20 22.31
CA MET A 44 -1.16 -9.12 23.31
C MET A 44 -1.71 -10.50 23.67
N ARG A 45 -1.95 -11.36 22.68
CA ARG A 45 -2.35 -12.76 22.93
C ARG A 45 -1.37 -13.50 23.81
N ARG A 46 -0.05 -13.35 23.56
CA ARG A 46 0.99 -13.97 24.39
C ARG A 46 0.94 -13.47 25.84
N GLN A 47 0.75 -12.17 26.05
CA GLN A 47 0.64 -11.56 27.38
C GLN A 47 -0.61 -12.03 28.13
N PHE A 48 -1.74 -12.18 27.44
CA PHE A 48 -2.98 -12.68 28.04
C PHE A 48 -2.86 -14.17 28.38
N LYS A 49 -2.31 -14.97 27.46
CA LYS A 49 -2.05 -16.39 27.68
C LYS A 49 -1.14 -16.63 28.88
N SER A 50 -0.09 -15.83 29.07
CA SER A 50 0.79 -15.95 30.25
C SER A 50 0.10 -15.61 31.58
N ARG A 51 -1.08 -14.96 31.53
CA ARG A 51 -1.93 -14.64 32.69
C ARG A 51 -3.13 -15.60 32.82
N GLY A 52 -3.22 -16.63 31.98
CA GLY A 52 -4.36 -17.55 31.95
C GLY A 52 -5.65 -16.92 31.39
N LEU A 53 -5.55 -15.81 30.68
CA LEU A 53 -6.69 -15.09 30.08
C LEU A 53 -6.97 -15.56 28.65
N SER A 54 -8.17 -15.27 28.16
CA SER A 54 -8.62 -15.69 26.83
C SER A 54 -7.91 -14.93 25.70
N GLU A 55 -7.58 -15.62 24.60
CA GLU A 55 -7.07 -14.97 23.39
C GLU A 55 -8.11 -14.03 22.75
N ALA A 56 -9.40 -14.34 22.89
CA ALA A 56 -10.47 -13.49 22.37
C ALA A 56 -10.52 -12.13 23.09
N GLU A 57 -10.33 -12.12 24.42
CA GLU A 57 -10.23 -10.89 25.20
C GLU A 57 -8.98 -10.09 24.83
N ALA A 58 -7.87 -10.79 24.55
CA ALA A 58 -6.63 -10.17 24.09
C ALA A 58 -6.83 -9.44 22.74
N ASP A 59 -7.57 -10.05 21.81
CA ASP A 59 -7.88 -9.45 20.52
C ASP A 59 -8.77 -8.22 20.65
N ILE A 60 -9.83 -8.30 21.46
CA ILE A 60 -10.71 -7.16 21.75
C ILE A 60 -9.90 -6.03 22.38
N ARG A 61 -9.03 -6.36 23.34
CA ARG A 61 -8.19 -5.37 24.02
C ARG A 61 -7.19 -4.73 23.07
N TRP A 62 -6.54 -5.52 22.21
CA TRP A 62 -5.62 -5.01 21.20
C TRP A 62 -6.34 -4.09 20.21
N ALA A 63 -7.48 -4.52 19.66
CA ALA A 63 -8.25 -3.74 18.69
C ALA A 63 -8.69 -2.38 19.25
N GLY A 64 -8.97 -2.28 20.54
CA GLY A 64 -9.30 -1.02 21.22
C GLY A 64 -8.11 -0.09 21.51
N THR A 65 -6.88 -0.49 21.19
CA THR A 65 -5.71 0.38 21.40
C THR A 65 -5.58 1.45 20.32
N VAL A 66 -4.97 2.57 20.68
CA VAL A 66 -4.62 3.64 19.74
C VAL A 66 -3.65 3.12 18.67
N GLN A 67 -2.70 2.27 19.06
CA GLN A 67 -1.73 1.67 18.14
C GLN A 67 -2.41 0.79 17.07
N ALA A 68 -3.36 -0.06 17.48
CA ALA A 68 -4.12 -0.89 16.55
C ALA A 68 -4.97 -0.04 15.59
N THR A 69 -5.67 0.97 16.13
CA THR A 69 -6.50 1.89 15.33
C THR A 69 -5.65 2.63 14.30
N ARG A 70 -4.49 3.14 14.72
CA ARG A 70 -3.53 3.81 13.82
C ARG A 70 -3.03 2.86 12.73
N ALA A 71 -2.63 1.64 13.08
CA ALA A 71 -2.14 0.68 12.10
C ALA A 71 -3.20 0.34 11.02
N ILE A 72 -4.48 0.22 11.41
CA ILE A 72 -5.58 0.02 10.46
C ILE A 72 -5.78 1.26 9.58
N SER A 73 -5.76 2.45 10.19
CA SER A 73 -5.92 3.72 9.46
C SER A 73 -4.80 3.94 8.44
N ASP A 74 -3.55 3.75 8.87
CA ASP A 74 -2.36 3.90 8.02
C ASP A 74 -2.40 2.89 6.86
N ASN A 75 -2.72 1.62 7.13
CA ASN A 75 -2.89 0.62 6.08
C ASN A 75 -3.96 1.04 5.05
N SER A 76 -5.14 1.46 5.52
CA SER A 76 -6.24 1.87 4.65
C SER A 76 -5.88 3.09 3.79
N PHE A 77 -5.22 4.07 4.39
CA PHE A 77 -4.74 5.25 3.69
C PHE A 77 -3.74 4.89 2.58
N PHE A 78 -2.71 4.11 2.92
CA PHE A 78 -1.69 3.75 1.94
C PHE A 78 -2.22 2.83 0.82
N MET A 79 -3.17 1.94 1.11
CA MET A 79 -3.85 1.15 0.08
C MET A 79 -4.66 2.02 -0.90
N SER A 80 -5.35 3.05 -0.38
CA SER A 80 -6.06 4.03 -1.21
C SER A 80 -5.09 4.79 -2.12
N GLN A 81 -3.97 5.27 -1.56
CA GLN A 81 -2.95 5.99 -2.33
C GLN A 81 -2.28 5.10 -3.38
N ALA A 82 -1.97 3.85 -3.05
CA ALA A 82 -1.42 2.87 -4.00
C ALA A 82 -2.37 2.64 -5.18
N THR A 83 -3.67 2.48 -4.90
CA THR A 83 -4.70 2.30 -5.93
C THR A 83 -4.80 3.52 -6.84
N MET A 84 -4.80 4.73 -6.26
CA MET A 84 -4.82 5.97 -7.01
C MET A 84 -3.62 6.08 -7.96
N TYR A 85 -2.40 5.84 -7.46
CA TYR A 85 -1.20 5.94 -8.27
C TYR A 85 -1.11 4.84 -9.34
N ASN A 86 -1.55 3.62 -9.05
CA ASN A 86 -1.64 2.55 -10.06
C ASN A 86 -2.60 2.93 -11.20
N ASN A 87 -3.77 3.49 -10.87
CA ASN A 87 -4.71 3.96 -11.88
C ASN A 87 -4.13 5.12 -12.72
N ALA A 88 -3.42 6.05 -12.08
CA ALA A 88 -2.74 7.14 -12.77
C ALA A 88 -1.63 6.63 -13.70
N ALA A 89 -0.83 5.65 -13.26
CA ALA A 89 0.18 5.01 -14.08
C ALA A 89 -0.43 4.30 -15.29
N ALA A 90 -1.48 3.51 -15.09
CA ALA A 90 -2.19 2.82 -16.17
C ALA A 90 -2.72 3.80 -17.23
N ALA A 91 -3.27 4.94 -16.80
CA ALA A 91 -3.73 5.99 -17.71
C ALA A 91 -2.58 6.60 -18.53
N GLN A 92 -1.42 6.83 -17.92
CA GLN A 92 -0.24 7.36 -18.62
C GLN A 92 0.38 6.33 -19.59
N TYR A 93 0.42 5.05 -19.25
CA TYR A 93 0.82 4.01 -20.20
C TYR A 93 -0.12 3.91 -21.39
N ALA A 94 -1.45 3.96 -21.15
CA ALA A 94 -2.42 3.98 -22.22
C ALA A 94 -2.21 5.20 -23.14
N LYS A 95 -1.92 6.36 -22.56
CA LYS A 95 -1.55 7.57 -23.32
C LYS A 95 -0.26 7.37 -24.13
N ALA A 96 0.79 6.79 -23.56
CA ALA A 96 2.04 6.51 -24.27
C ALA A 96 1.78 5.58 -25.47
N LEU A 97 1.02 4.49 -25.27
CA LEU A 97 0.64 3.57 -26.34
C LEU A 97 -0.17 4.25 -27.45
N TYR A 98 -1.05 5.20 -27.09
CA TYR A 98 -1.80 5.98 -28.07
C TYR A 98 -0.94 6.95 -28.88
N LEU A 99 0.11 7.50 -28.27
CA LEU A 99 1.06 8.39 -28.92
C LEU A 99 2.06 7.62 -29.79
N ARG A 100 2.26 6.33 -29.53
CA ARG A 100 3.12 5.45 -30.31
C ARG A 100 2.50 5.17 -31.68
N GLY A 101 2.92 5.91 -32.69
CA GLY A 101 2.38 5.83 -34.05
C GLY A 101 1.61 7.07 -34.51
N LYS A 102 1.63 8.14 -33.71
CA LYS A 102 1.36 9.50 -34.17
C LYS A 102 2.66 10.24 -34.42
#